data_AF-A0A843KED8-F1
#
_entry.id   AF-A0A843KED8-F1
#
_cell.length_a   1.000
_cell.length_b   1.000
_cell.length_c   1.000
_cell.angle_alpha   90.00
_cell.angle_beta   90.00
_cell.angle_gamma   90.00
#
_symmetry.space_group_name_H-M   'P 1'
#
loop_
_entity.id
_entity.type
_entity.pdbx_description
1 polymer ?
#
loop_
_entity_poly.entity_id
_entity_poly.type
_entity_poly.pdbx_seq_one_letter_code
_entity_poly.pdbx_strand_id
1 'polypeptide(L)'
;MKRASAIMLIFLLSCFGLSQATQENDLWLLLSSYEDVGITSKDLAFFLATHGFSARPEPSYVVVKLNDSREVYVTPNGAAPRLGDLWMSPPDMQSGPVQVISSDAIRINLTYRRSDNESFIKTISRYHIFPVTPLGMCYDGSQKLQESYKSLGYGSVYMYDPSGFDSRGHLWVVVEDNDAPDTWLAVDSYYGPITEDDYYYQAQYSFADFKYLESINPQWRLA
;
A
#
# COMPACT_ATOMS: atom_id res chain seq x y z
N MET A 1 -16.48 46.47 45.22
CA MET A 1 -16.85 45.05 45.03
C MET A 1 -16.21 44.55 43.73
N LYS A 2 -15.08 43.86 43.84
CA LYS A 2 -14.32 43.26 42.73
C LYS A 2 -14.66 41.77 42.66
N ARG A 3 -15.68 41.39 41.88
CA ARG A 3 -16.01 39.98 41.57
C ARG A 3 -16.73 39.92 40.23
N ALA A 4 -16.02 40.15 39.13
CA ALA A 4 -16.60 40.01 37.79
C ALA A 4 -15.65 39.39 36.75
N SER A 5 -14.47 38.88 37.14
CA SER A 5 -13.46 38.38 36.19
C SER A 5 -13.20 36.88 36.24
N ALA A 6 -13.85 36.13 37.14
CA ALA A 6 -13.64 34.67 37.24
C ALA A 6 -14.73 33.83 36.53
N ILE A 7 -15.92 34.39 36.31
CA ILE A 7 -17.04 33.64 35.70
C ILE A 7 -16.94 33.61 34.17
N MET A 8 -16.29 34.61 33.55
CA MET A 8 -16.12 34.67 32.11
C MET A 8 -15.08 33.68 31.57
N LEU A 9 -14.15 33.20 32.41
CA LEU A 9 -13.14 32.21 32.00
C LEU A 9 -13.66 30.75 32.06
N ILE A 10 -14.70 30.48 32.87
CA ILE A 10 -15.30 29.14 33.00
C ILE A 10 -16.29 28.85 31.85
N PHE A 11 -16.91 29.88 31.27
CA PHE A 11 -17.80 29.74 30.11
C PHE A 11 -17.05 29.48 28.79
N LEU A 12 -15.75 29.75 28.73
CA LEU A 12 -14.90 29.50 27.55
C LEU A 12 -14.36 28.06 27.47
N LEU A 13 -14.49 27.25 28.53
CA LEU A 13 -14.09 25.84 28.54
C LEU A 13 -15.24 24.85 28.24
N SER A 14 -16.47 25.34 28.06
CA SER A 14 -17.63 24.49 27.74
C SER A 14 -17.83 24.24 26.24
N CYS A 15 -16.98 24.83 25.39
CA CYS A 15 -17.06 24.72 23.93
C CYS A 15 -16.05 23.73 23.33
N PHE A 16 -15.53 22.78 24.13
CA PHE A 16 -15.06 21.54 23.54
C PHE A 16 -16.29 20.77 23.10
N GLY A 17 -16.74 21.06 21.87
CA GLY A 17 -17.57 20.12 21.14
C GLY A 17 -16.86 18.78 21.21
N LEU A 18 -17.48 17.82 21.89
CA LEU A 18 -17.28 16.41 21.57
C LEU A 18 -17.33 16.36 20.05
N SER A 19 -16.19 16.05 19.43
CA SER A 19 -16.15 15.73 18.02
C SER A 19 -17.31 14.79 17.79
N GLN A 20 -18.30 15.21 17.00
CA GLN A 20 -19.32 14.28 16.53
C GLN A 20 -18.57 13.32 15.62
N ALA A 21 -17.98 12.28 16.22
CA ALA A 21 -17.61 11.09 15.50
C ALA A 21 -18.90 10.65 14.82
N THR A 22 -18.92 10.77 13.50
CA THR A 22 -20.07 10.34 12.73
C THR A 22 -20.21 8.84 12.93
N GLN A 23 -21.42 8.29 12.87
CA GLN A 23 -21.65 6.86 13.11
C GLN A 23 -20.83 5.97 12.16
N GLU A 24 -20.44 6.49 11.00
CA GLU A 24 -19.48 5.89 10.07
C GLU A 24 -18.07 5.74 10.67
N ASN A 25 -17.60 6.71 11.45
CA ASN A 25 -16.31 6.64 12.13
C ASN A 25 -16.33 5.58 13.26
N ASP A 26 -17.44 5.47 13.99
CA ASP A 26 -17.62 4.42 15.00
C ASP A 26 -17.70 3.04 14.37
N LEU A 27 -18.39 2.93 13.22
CA LEU A 27 -18.44 1.71 12.41
C LEU A 27 -17.05 1.33 11.91
N TRP A 28 -16.28 2.30 11.41
CA TRP A 28 -14.91 2.09 10.94
C TRP A 28 -13.98 1.61 12.05
N LEU A 29 -14.03 2.25 13.22
CA LEU A 29 -13.25 1.84 14.38
C LEU A 29 -13.58 0.41 14.81
N LEU A 30 -14.87 0.05 14.86
CA LEU A 30 -15.30 -1.31 15.17
C LEU A 30 -14.79 -2.32 14.13
N LEU A 31 -14.88 -2.00 12.84
CA LEU A 31 -14.38 -2.86 11.77
C LEU A 31 -12.85 -3.02 11.80
N SER A 32 -12.11 -1.99 12.20
CA SER A 32 -10.65 -2.06 12.33
C SER A 32 -10.17 -2.87 13.54
N SER A 33 -11.04 -3.14 14.52
CA SER A 33 -10.74 -4.00 15.68
C SER A 33 -10.88 -5.49 15.37
N TYR A 34 -11.31 -5.83 14.15
CA TYR A 34 -11.68 -7.16 13.76
C TYR A 34 -10.49 -7.93 13.13
N GLU A 35 -10.32 -9.22 13.47
CA GLU A 35 -9.12 -9.99 13.06
C GLU A 35 -9.38 -11.39 12.45
N ASP A 36 -10.63 -11.80 12.21
CA ASP A 36 -10.92 -13.18 11.78
C ASP A 36 -11.09 -13.34 10.25
N VAL A 37 -10.18 -14.14 9.67
CA VAL A 37 -10.02 -14.37 8.23
C VAL A 37 -11.13 -15.26 7.65
N GLY A 38 -11.87 -16.00 8.47
CA GLY A 38 -12.91 -16.92 8.05
C GLY A 38 -14.32 -16.31 7.99
N ILE A 39 -14.47 -15.03 8.30
CA ILE A 39 -15.79 -14.43 8.51
C ILE A 39 -16.62 -14.35 7.26
N THR A 40 -17.87 -14.80 7.36
CA THR A 40 -18.87 -14.65 6.30
C THR A 40 -19.65 -13.35 6.46
N SER A 41 -20.39 -12.94 5.42
CA SER A 41 -21.30 -11.79 5.53
C SER A 41 -22.36 -11.96 6.62
N LYS A 42 -22.77 -13.21 6.91
CA LYS A 42 -23.70 -13.51 8.01
C LYS A 42 -23.07 -13.29 9.38
N ASP A 43 -21.83 -13.75 9.55
CA ASP A 43 -21.09 -13.59 10.80
C ASP A 43 -20.78 -12.12 11.06
N LEU A 44 -20.41 -11.37 10.01
CA LEU A 44 -20.18 -9.92 10.12
C LEU A 44 -21.45 -9.16 10.45
N ALA A 45 -22.58 -9.48 9.81
CA ALA A 45 -23.86 -8.85 10.15
C ALA A 45 -24.26 -9.13 11.61
N PHE A 46 -24.03 -10.36 12.09
CA PHE A 46 -24.26 -10.72 13.48
C PHE A 46 -23.33 -9.96 14.44
N PHE A 47 -22.04 -9.87 14.13
CA PHE A 47 -21.07 -9.09 14.88
C PHE A 47 -21.49 -7.61 14.98
N LEU A 48 -21.85 -6.98 13.88
CA LEU A 48 -22.31 -5.59 13.86
C LEU A 48 -23.62 -5.39 14.65
N ALA A 49 -24.56 -6.33 14.53
CA ALA A 49 -25.82 -6.29 15.28
C ALA A 49 -25.62 -6.38 16.81
N THR A 50 -24.67 -7.22 17.25
CA THR A 50 -24.33 -7.32 18.68
C THR A 50 -23.63 -6.07 19.23
N HIS A 51 -23.11 -5.20 18.35
CA HIS A 51 -22.50 -3.92 18.70
C HIS A 51 -23.41 -2.72 18.39
N GLY A 52 -24.71 -2.94 18.19
CA GLY A 52 -25.72 -1.88 18.10
C GLY A 52 -25.93 -1.30 16.70
N PHE A 53 -25.36 -1.89 15.65
CA PHE A 53 -25.61 -1.49 14.27
C PHE A 53 -26.77 -2.26 13.65
N SER A 54 -27.60 -1.58 12.87
CA SER A 54 -28.65 -2.23 12.07
C SER A 54 -28.02 -2.82 10.81
N ALA A 55 -27.64 -4.10 10.88
CA ALA A 55 -26.91 -4.80 9.84
C ALA A 55 -27.71 -5.95 9.23
N ARG A 56 -27.80 -6.01 7.89
CA ARG A 56 -28.47 -7.07 7.14
C ARG A 56 -27.48 -7.76 6.20
N PRO A 57 -27.31 -9.09 6.27
CA PRO A 57 -26.39 -9.78 5.39
C PRO A 57 -26.97 -9.90 3.98
N GLU A 58 -26.09 -9.73 2.99
CA GLU A 58 -26.25 -10.11 1.58
C GLU A 58 -25.23 -11.20 1.24
N PRO A 59 -25.33 -11.88 0.07
CA PRO A 59 -24.44 -12.99 -0.28
C PRO A 59 -22.94 -12.66 -0.21
N SER A 60 -22.54 -11.43 -0.50
CA SER A 60 -21.13 -11.00 -0.57
C SER A 60 -20.78 -9.76 0.28
N TYR A 61 -21.76 -9.11 0.91
CA TYR A 61 -21.55 -7.91 1.73
C TYR A 61 -22.64 -7.78 2.81
N VAL A 62 -22.55 -6.76 3.65
CA VAL A 62 -23.52 -6.45 4.70
C VAL A 62 -24.04 -5.04 4.46
N VAL A 63 -25.36 -4.86 4.46
CA VAL A 63 -25.97 -3.53 4.42
C VAL A 63 -26.11 -3.04 5.86
N VAL A 64 -25.54 -1.88 6.17
CA VAL A 64 -25.65 -1.22 7.47
C VAL A 64 -26.47 0.05 7.31
N LYS A 65 -27.58 0.15 8.04
CA LYS A 65 -28.41 1.35 8.07
C LYS A 65 -27.96 2.27 9.19
N LEU A 66 -27.56 3.48 8.83
CA LEU A 66 -27.18 4.54 9.74
C LEU A 66 -28.42 5.26 10.30
N ASN A 67 -28.23 6.03 11.36
CA ASN A 67 -29.27 6.73 12.12
C ASN A 67 -29.98 7.81 11.29
N ASP A 68 -29.30 8.38 10.28
CA ASP A 68 -29.86 9.31 9.32
C ASP A 68 -30.56 8.63 8.13
N SER A 69 -30.80 7.32 8.25
CA SER A 69 -31.41 6.46 7.25
C SER A 69 -30.59 6.25 5.97
N ARG A 70 -29.34 6.71 5.91
CA ARG A 70 -28.42 6.29 4.84
C ARG A 70 -28.01 4.84 5.02
N GLU A 71 -27.77 4.17 3.91
CA GLU A 71 -27.24 2.81 3.89
C GLU A 71 -25.78 2.86 3.44
N VAL A 72 -24.93 2.14 4.16
CA VAL A 72 -23.54 1.88 3.81
C VAL A 72 -23.34 0.37 3.71
N TYR A 73 -22.36 -0.04 2.92
CA TYR A 73 -22.16 -1.45 2.60
C TYR A 73 -20.81 -1.89 3.15
N VAL A 74 -20.75 -3.02 3.83
CA VAL A 74 -19.52 -3.54 4.44
C VAL A 74 -19.18 -4.90 3.85
N THR A 75 -17.97 -5.05 3.32
CA THR A 75 -17.50 -6.34 2.78
C THR A 75 -16.53 -6.98 3.78
N PRO A 76 -16.82 -8.20 4.28
CA PRO A 76 -15.89 -8.94 5.13
C PRO A 76 -14.65 -9.36 4.34
N ASN A 77 -13.46 -9.26 4.96
CA ASN A 77 -12.19 -9.62 4.31
C ASN A 77 -12.03 -8.96 2.94
N GLY A 78 -12.27 -7.65 2.87
CA GLY A 78 -12.26 -6.86 1.65
C GLY A 78 -10.87 -6.72 1.03
N ALA A 79 -10.22 -5.57 1.16
CA ALA A 79 -8.91 -5.30 0.56
C ALA A 79 -7.78 -6.20 1.12
N ALA A 80 -7.94 -6.79 2.31
CA ALA A 80 -7.05 -7.79 2.86
C ALA A 80 -7.81 -8.73 3.83
N PRO A 81 -7.31 -9.95 4.07
CA PRO A 81 -7.76 -10.76 5.20
C PRO A 81 -7.71 -9.94 6.48
N ARG A 82 -8.74 -10.04 7.34
CA ARG A 82 -8.87 -9.28 8.60
C ARG A 82 -9.25 -7.80 8.45
N LEU A 83 -9.57 -7.31 7.25
CA LEU A 83 -10.06 -5.94 7.05
C LEU A 83 -11.49 -5.95 6.48
N GLY A 84 -12.32 -5.00 6.94
CA GLY A 84 -13.65 -4.75 6.37
C GLY A 84 -13.63 -3.52 5.46
N ASP A 85 -14.10 -3.64 4.22
CA ASP A 85 -14.23 -2.50 3.31
C ASP A 85 -15.60 -1.84 3.47
N LEU A 86 -15.63 -0.51 3.58
CA LEU A 86 -16.85 0.29 3.69
C LEU A 86 -17.13 1.01 2.36
N TRP A 87 -18.35 0.87 1.84
CA TRP A 87 -18.79 1.45 0.57
C TRP A 87 -20.01 2.35 0.77
N MET A 88 -20.10 3.41 -0.04
CA MET A 88 -21.23 4.36 -0.04
C MET A 88 -22.31 4.02 -1.08
N SER A 89 -22.02 3.08 -1.98
CA SER A 89 -22.95 2.53 -2.97
C SER A 89 -22.88 1.00 -2.94
N PRO A 90 -23.94 0.28 -3.33
CA PRO A 90 -23.89 -1.17 -3.44
C PRO A 90 -22.71 -1.59 -4.32
N PRO A 91 -21.91 -2.60 -3.91
CA PRO A 91 -20.86 -3.11 -4.78
C PRO A 91 -21.48 -3.88 -5.95
N ASP A 92 -21.41 -3.31 -7.16
CA ASP A 92 -21.95 -3.91 -8.38
C ASP A 92 -21.04 -5.06 -8.87
N MET A 93 -21.46 -6.29 -8.58
CA MET A 93 -20.99 -7.60 -9.09
C MET A 93 -19.48 -7.84 -9.30
N GLN A 94 -18.94 -8.80 -8.54
CA GLN A 94 -17.62 -9.45 -8.74
C GLN A 94 -16.38 -8.55 -8.63
N SER A 95 -16.47 -7.45 -7.89
CA SER A 95 -15.28 -6.67 -7.54
C SER A 95 -14.47 -7.41 -6.48
N GLY A 96 -13.48 -8.17 -6.94
CA GLY A 96 -12.28 -8.45 -6.14
C GLY A 96 -11.62 -7.14 -5.68
N PRO A 97 -10.65 -7.23 -4.76
CA PRO A 97 -10.15 -6.08 -4.01
C PRO A 97 -9.70 -4.94 -4.93
N VAL A 98 -10.38 -3.79 -4.83
CA VAL A 98 -9.88 -2.55 -5.42
C VAL A 98 -9.07 -1.85 -4.35
N GLN A 99 -7.77 -2.18 -4.31
CA GLN A 99 -6.80 -1.39 -3.58
C GLN A 99 -6.78 0.00 -4.22
N VAL A 100 -7.25 1.03 -3.50
CA VAL A 100 -7.11 2.43 -3.98
C VAL A 100 -5.64 2.82 -3.82
N ILE A 101 -4.85 2.40 -4.80
CA ILE A 101 -3.49 2.84 -5.01
C ILE A 101 -3.60 4.25 -5.58
N SER A 102 -2.87 5.21 -5.00
CA SER A 102 -2.75 6.54 -5.62
C SER A 102 -2.43 6.36 -7.11
N SER A 103 -3.03 7.14 -8.00
CA SER A 103 -2.76 7.05 -9.45
C SER A 103 -1.27 7.10 -9.78
N ASP A 104 -0.48 7.68 -8.88
CA ASP A 104 0.95 7.93 -9.06
C ASP A 104 1.83 6.87 -8.35
N ALA A 105 1.22 5.96 -7.59
CA ALA A 105 1.96 4.97 -6.80
C ALA A 105 2.47 3.77 -7.63
N ILE A 106 1.79 3.45 -8.74
CA ILE A 106 2.31 2.54 -9.77
C ILE A 106 2.40 3.32 -11.08
N ARG A 107 3.61 3.41 -11.64
CA ARG A 107 3.86 4.02 -12.93
C ARG A 107 3.91 2.94 -14.00
N ILE A 108 3.26 3.17 -15.12
CA ILE A 108 3.14 2.20 -16.21
C ILE A 108 4.03 2.65 -17.37
N ASN A 109 4.86 1.74 -17.89
CA ASN A 109 5.74 1.96 -19.05
C ASN A 109 6.65 3.20 -18.92
N LEU A 110 7.12 3.49 -17.71
CA LEU A 110 8.06 4.59 -17.48
C LEU A 110 9.50 4.13 -17.78
N THR A 111 10.23 4.97 -18.52
CA THR A 111 11.68 4.79 -18.75
C THR A 111 12.47 5.72 -17.83
N TYR A 112 13.49 5.17 -17.19
CA TYR A 112 14.40 5.89 -16.31
C TYR A 112 15.68 6.24 -17.06
N ARG A 113 16.17 7.47 -16.92
CA ARG A 113 17.43 7.88 -17.56
C ARG A 113 18.60 7.32 -16.75
N ARG A 114 19.52 6.61 -17.43
CA ARG A 114 20.74 6.09 -16.81
C ARG A 114 21.68 7.21 -16.36
N SER A 115 22.26 7.07 -15.17
CA SER A 115 23.38 7.90 -14.70
C SER A 115 24.70 7.43 -15.32
N ASP A 116 25.53 8.38 -15.73
CA ASP A 116 26.92 8.19 -16.20
C ASP A 116 27.96 8.57 -15.11
N ASN A 117 27.51 8.86 -13.90
CA ASN A 117 28.36 9.23 -12.78
C ASN A 117 29.18 8.02 -12.27
N GLU A 118 30.44 7.94 -12.70
CA GLU A 118 31.34 6.84 -12.35
C GLU A 118 31.54 6.68 -10.82
N SER A 119 31.56 7.78 -10.07
CA SER A 119 31.74 7.75 -8.61
C SER A 119 30.53 7.12 -7.94
N PHE A 120 29.33 7.52 -8.35
CA PHE A 120 28.08 6.94 -7.89
C PHE A 120 27.99 5.45 -8.24
N ILE A 121 28.22 5.08 -9.51
CA ILE A 121 28.17 3.68 -9.97
C ILE A 121 29.13 2.81 -9.16
N LYS A 122 30.37 3.27 -8.98
CA LYS A 122 31.39 2.56 -8.20
C LYS A 122 31.01 2.43 -6.73
N THR A 123 30.33 3.42 -6.18
CA THR A 123 29.84 3.42 -4.79
C THR A 123 28.73 2.39 -4.62
N ILE A 124 27.71 2.42 -5.49
CA ILE A 124 26.61 1.44 -5.49
C ILE A 124 27.15 0.01 -5.67
N SER A 125 28.12 -0.19 -6.56
CA SER A 125 28.74 -1.49 -6.83
C SER A 125 29.49 -2.10 -5.64
N ARG A 126 29.87 -1.28 -4.64
CA ARG A 126 30.68 -1.73 -3.49
C ARG A 126 29.85 -2.10 -2.26
N TYR A 127 28.58 -1.70 -2.21
CA TYR A 127 27.75 -1.95 -1.03
C TYR A 127 27.32 -3.41 -0.89
N HIS A 128 27.28 -4.16 -1.99
CA HIS A 128 26.80 -5.53 -2.01
C HIS A 128 27.80 -6.45 -2.67
N ILE A 129 27.86 -7.69 -2.17
CA ILE A 129 28.48 -8.81 -2.87
C ILE A 129 27.36 -9.50 -3.62
N PHE A 130 27.49 -9.57 -4.94
CA PHE A 130 26.51 -10.21 -5.79
C PHE A 130 26.90 -11.68 -6.08
N PRO A 131 25.91 -12.58 -6.23
CA PRO A 131 24.48 -12.32 -6.12
C PRO A 131 24.02 -12.12 -4.65
N VAL A 132 23.10 -11.19 -4.41
CA VAL A 132 22.48 -10.95 -3.09
C VAL A 132 21.54 -12.09 -2.70
N THR A 133 20.97 -12.75 -3.70
CA THR A 133 20.13 -13.94 -3.58
C THR A 133 20.38 -14.90 -4.75
N PRO A 134 20.27 -16.23 -4.56
CA PRO A 134 20.24 -17.19 -5.65
C PRO A 134 19.31 -16.83 -6.82
N LEU A 135 19.65 -17.34 -8.00
CA LEU A 135 18.85 -17.17 -9.22
C LEU A 135 17.41 -17.63 -8.99
N GLY A 136 16.44 -16.86 -9.49
CA GLY A 136 15.02 -17.12 -9.32
C GLY A 136 14.38 -16.42 -8.11
N MET A 137 15.17 -15.90 -7.15
CA MET A 137 14.66 -15.19 -5.98
C MET A 137 14.71 -13.65 -6.17
N CYS A 138 14.29 -13.19 -7.34
CA CYS A 138 14.35 -11.76 -7.70
C CYS A 138 13.47 -10.87 -6.81
N TYR A 139 12.37 -11.40 -6.27
CA TYR A 139 11.50 -10.73 -5.31
C TYR A 139 12.24 -10.43 -3.99
N ASP A 140 12.73 -11.46 -3.31
CA ASP A 140 13.51 -11.33 -2.07
C ASP A 140 14.78 -10.48 -2.26
N GLY A 141 15.47 -10.69 -3.39
CA GLY A 141 16.69 -9.99 -3.71
C GLY A 141 16.47 -8.49 -3.89
N SER A 142 15.42 -8.11 -4.60
CA SER A 142 15.06 -6.70 -4.81
C SER A 142 14.65 -6.02 -3.51
N GLN A 143 13.92 -6.71 -2.63
CA GLN A 143 13.57 -6.17 -1.31
C GLN A 143 14.82 -5.86 -0.48
N LYS A 144 15.77 -6.81 -0.42
CA LYS A 144 17.05 -6.60 0.28
C LYS A 144 17.85 -5.45 -0.29
N LEU A 145 17.89 -5.32 -1.62
CA LEU A 145 18.56 -4.19 -2.28
C LEU A 145 17.90 -2.87 -1.90
N GLN A 146 16.57 -2.77 -1.98
CA GLN A 146 15.85 -1.55 -1.64
C GLN A 146 16.07 -1.14 -0.18
N GLU A 147 15.94 -2.08 0.76
CA GLU A 147 16.17 -1.82 2.18
C GLU A 147 17.60 -1.33 2.43
N SER A 148 18.58 -1.95 1.78
CA SER A 148 19.99 -1.55 1.88
C SER A 148 20.22 -0.14 1.35
N TYR A 149 19.78 0.17 0.13
CA TYR A 149 19.98 1.50 -0.47
C TYR A 149 19.24 2.59 0.30
N LYS A 150 18.03 2.30 0.79
CA LYS A 150 17.31 3.19 1.70
C LYS A 150 18.09 3.46 2.98
N SER A 151 18.69 2.44 3.59
CA SER A 151 19.50 2.62 4.81
C SER A 151 20.76 3.46 4.57
N LEU A 152 21.24 3.50 3.33
CA LEU A 152 22.39 4.28 2.87
C LEU A 152 22.02 5.70 2.41
N GLY A 153 20.73 6.06 2.48
CA GLY A 153 20.24 7.39 2.09
C GLY A 153 19.98 7.58 0.60
N TYR A 154 19.87 6.49 -0.17
CA TYR A 154 19.52 6.56 -1.59
C TYR A 154 18.02 6.33 -1.81
N GLY A 155 17.45 7.13 -2.71
CA GLY A 155 16.15 6.85 -3.30
C GLY A 155 16.22 5.60 -4.18
N SER A 156 15.19 4.77 -4.17
CA SER A 156 15.10 3.63 -5.09
C SER A 156 13.66 3.29 -5.42
N VAL A 157 13.47 2.72 -6.60
CA VAL A 157 12.17 2.32 -7.15
C VAL A 157 12.27 0.88 -7.62
N TYR A 158 11.23 0.09 -7.39
CA TYR A 158 11.12 -1.24 -7.97
C TYR A 158 10.73 -1.16 -9.43
N MET A 159 11.30 -2.04 -10.23
CA MET A 159 11.00 -2.22 -11.64
C MET A 159 10.49 -3.65 -11.82
N TYR A 160 9.32 -3.80 -12.43
CA TYR A 160 8.66 -5.09 -12.62
C TYR A 160 8.19 -5.28 -14.07
N ASP A 161 8.69 -6.35 -14.68
CA ASP A 161 8.21 -6.84 -15.98
C ASP A 161 7.59 -8.23 -15.81
N PRO A 162 6.27 -8.40 -15.99
CA PRO A 162 5.62 -9.71 -15.88
C PRO A 162 6.03 -10.68 -17.00
N SER A 163 6.54 -10.19 -18.13
CA SER A 163 7.00 -11.01 -19.24
C SER A 163 8.43 -11.53 -19.06
N GLY A 164 9.17 -10.99 -18.08
CA GLY A 164 10.54 -11.38 -17.76
C GLY A 164 10.67 -12.83 -17.26
N PHE A 165 11.87 -13.41 -17.45
CA PHE A 165 12.29 -14.75 -17.00
C PHE A 165 11.23 -15.85 -17.21
N ASP A 166 11.09 -16.34 -18.44
CA ASP A 166 10.12 -17.38 -18.83
C ASP A 166 8.66 -17.03 -18.50
N SER A 167 8.30 -15.74 -18.56
CA SER A 167 6.95 -15.25 -18.20
C SER A 167 6.54 -15.51 -16.74
N ARG A 168 7.52 -15.67 -15.84
CA ARG A 168 7.30 -15.78 -14.39
C ARG A 168 7.42 -14.43 -13.67
N GLY A 169 7.72 -13.38 -14.42
CA GLY A 169 7.95 -12.03 -13.92
C GLY A 169 9.38 -11.84 -13.42
N HIS A 170 9.89 -10.64 -13.62
CA HIS A 170 11.21 -10.23 -13.15
C HIS A 170 11.09 -8.93 -12.37
N LEU A 171 11.70 -8.89 -11.19
CA LEU A 171 11.76 -7.73 -10.32
C LEU A 171 13.22 -7.33 -10.09
N TRP A 172 13.51 -6.05 -10.25
CA TRP A 172 14.80 -5.44 -9.91
C TRP A 172 14.57 -4.02 -9.35
N VAL A 173 15.64 -3.29 -9.05
CA VAL A 173 15.54 -1.90 -8.56
C VAL A 173 16.33 -0.94 -9.42
N VAL A 174 15.88 0.32 -9.45
CA VAL A 174 16.68 1.46 -9.90
C VAL A 174 16.97 2.37 -8.71
N VAL A 175 18.21 2.82 -8.60
CA VAL A 175 18.71 3.66 -7.50
C VAL A 175 18.98 5.06 -8.02
N GLU A 176 18.49 6.08 -7.32
CA GLU A 176 18.64 7.48 -7.72
C GLU A 176 20.07 7.97 -7.48
N ASP A 177 20.61 8.69 -8.46
CA ASP A 177 21.85 9.44 -8.28
C ASP A 177 21.54 10.78 -7.61
N ASN A 178 21.83 10.86 -6.31
CA ASN A 178 21.60 12.07 -5.52
C ASN A 178 22.41 13.30 -6.04
N ASP A 179 23.51 13.08 -6.78
CA ASP A 179 24.34 14.14 -7.34
C ASP A 179 23.89 14.55 -8.76
N ALA A 180 23.03 13.75 -9.40
CA ALA A 180 22.48 14.01 -10.73
C ALA A 180 20.96 13.68 -10.77
N PRO A 181 20.09 14.66 -10.43
CA PRO A 181 18.65 14.45 -10.38
C PRO A 181 18.06 13.86 -11.66
N ASP A 182 17.03 13.02 -11.51
CA ASP A 182 16.39 12.29 -12.60
C ASP A 182 17.35 11.38 -13.38
N THR A 183 18.45 10.94 -12.77
CA THR A 183 19.29 9.87 -13.30
C THR A 183 19.40 8.73 -12.30
N TRP A 184 19.52 7.52 -12.83
CA TRP A 184 19.33 6.30 -12.06
C TRP A 184 20.35 5.24 -12.45
N LEU A 185 20.59 4.29 -11.56
CA LEU A 185 21.37 3.09 -11.83
C LEU A 185 20.49 1.86 -11.58
N ALA A 186 20.30 1.04 -12.61
CA ALA A 186 19.61 -0.22 -12.45
C ALA A 186 20.53 -1.22 -11.73
N VAL A 187 19.95 -1.98 -10.80
CA VAL A 187 20.64 -3.01 -10.02
C VAL A 187 19.77 -4.25 -9.97
N ASP A 188 20.29 -5.34 -10.50
CA ASP A 188 19.71 -6.66 -10.42
C ASP A 188 20.26 -7.40 -9.19
N SER A 189 19.41 -8.17 -8.49
CA SER A 189 19.84 -8.87 -7.27
C SER A 189 20.82 -10.02 -7.54
N TYR A 190 20.86 -10.53 -8.77
CA TYR A 190 21.78 -11.58 -9.19
C TYR A 190 22.99 -11.01 -9.94
N TYR A 191 22.75 -10.16 -10.96
CA TYR A 191 23.79 -9.61 -11.82
C TYR A 191 24.48 -8.35 -11.29
N GLY A 192 23.89 -7.69 -10.29
CA GLY A 192 24.42 -6.45 -9.74
C GLY A 192 24.11 -5.21 -10.59
N PRO A 193 24.94 -4.17 -10.51
CA PRO A 193 24.73 -2.92 -11.23
C PRO A 193 24.80 -3.11 -12.74
N ILE A 194 23.79 -2.61 -13.44
CA ILE A 194 23.64 -2.75 -14.89
C ILE A 194 23.99 -1.43 -15.56
N THR A 195 25.05 -1.40 -16.36
CA THR A 195 25.51 -0.18 -17.05
C THR A 195 25.46 -0.29 -18.57
N GLU A 196 25.29 -1.48 -19.12
CA GLU A 196 25.41 -1.77 -20.56
C GLU A 196 24.09 -2.19 -21.21
N ASP A 197 23.04 -2.46 -20.41
CA ASP A 197 21.76 -2.96 -20.91
C ASP A 197 20.62 -2.00 -20.58
N ASP A 198 20.08 -1.36 -21.62
CA ASP A 198 19.00 -0.38 -21.52
C ASP A 198 17.65 -1.05 -21.18
N TYR A 199 17.51 -2.37 -21.35
CA TYR A 199 16.31 -3.10 -20.94
C TYR A 199 15.99 -2.90 -19.45
N TYR A 200 17.01 -2.85 -18.60
CA TYR A 200 16.84 -2.67 -17.16
C TYR A 200 16.39 -1.26 -16.74
N TYR A 201 16.31 -0.33 -17.69
CA TYR A 201 15.86 1.05 -17.45
C TYR A 201 14.42 1.30 -17.86
N GLN A 202 13.72 0.25 -18.29
CA GLN A 202 12.32 0.27 -18.68
C GLN A 202 11.62 -0.96 -18.09
N ALA A 203 10.40 -0.77 -17.61
CA ALA A 203 9.56 -1.87 -17.13
C ALA A 203 8.10 -1.55 -17.39
N GLN A 204 7.26 -2.60 -17.48
CA GLN A 204 5.83 -2.39 -17.61
C GLN A 204 5.27 -1.67 -16.37
N TYR A 205 5.81 -1.97 -15.19
CA TYR A 205 5.40 -1.34 -13.93
C TYR A 205 6.63 -0.88 -13.13
N SER A 206 6.54 0.31 -12.52
CA SER A 206 7.49 0.75 -11.50
C SER A 206 6.79 1.39 -10.30
N PHE A 207 7.32 1.18 -9.10
CA PHE A 207 6.65 1.57 -7.86
C PHE A 207 7.62 1.70 -6.68
N ALA A 208 7.31 2.60 -5.75
CA ALA A 208 8.23 2.94 -4.64
C ALA A 208 8.16 1.96 -3.46
N ASP A 209 7.07 1.21 -3.32
CA ASP A 209 6.82 0.35 -2.16
C ASP A 209 6.42 -1.05 -2.63
N PHE A 210 7.08 -2.06 -2.08
CA PHE A 210 6.91 -3.46 -2.48
C PHE A 210 5.45 -3.93 -2.34
N LYS A 211 4.67 -3.35 -1.42
CA LYS A 211 3.25 -3.68 -1.26
C LYS A 211 2.42 -3.52 -2.54
N TYR A 212 2.86 -2.67 -3.47
CA TYR A 212 2.18 -2.45 -4.76
C TYR A 212 2.38 -3.61 -5.74
N LEU A 213 3.35 -4.48 -5.50
CA LEU A 213 3.52 -5.71 -6.27
C LEU A 213 2.30 -6.63 -6.13
N GLU A 214 1.65 -6.66 -4.96
CA GLU A 214 0.46 -7.49 -4.72
C GLU A 214 -0.71 -7.10 -5.63
N SER A 215 -0.77 -5.82 -6.00
CA SER A 215 -1.80 -5.26 -6.88
C SER A 215 -1.63 -5.65 -8.34
N ILE A 216 -0.39 -5.93 -8.77
CA ILE A 216 -0.03 -6.20 -10.17
C ILE A 216 0.35 -7.66 -10.41
N ASN A 217 0.82 -8.38 -9.40
CA ASN A 217 1.14 -9.80 -9.45
C ASN A 217 0.83 -10.50 -8.11
N PRO A 218 -0.45 -10.74 -7.77
CA PRO A 218 -0.81 -11.39 -6.50
C PRO A 218 -0.26 -12.82 -6.33
N GLN A 219 0.22 -13.45 -7.41
CA GLN A 219 0.74 -14.82 -7.41
C GLN A 219 2.25 -14.89 -7.13
N TRP A 220 2.93 -13.75 -6.92
CA TRP A 220 4.39 -13.70 -6.69
C TRP A 220 4.86 -14.57 -5.51
N ARG A 221 3.99 -14.80 -4.52
CA ARG A 221 4.26 -15.62 -3.33
C ARG A 221 4.19 -17.13 -3.57
N LEU A 222 3.69 -17.56 -4.72
CA LEU A 222 3.58 -18.97 -5.11
C LEU A 222 4.73 -19.43 -6.01
N ALA A 223 5.61 -18.50 -6.40
CA ALA A 223 6.75 -18.73 -7.27
C ALA A 223 7.99 -19.22 -6.51
#